data_AF-A0A353LVB9-F1
#
_entry.id   AF-A0A353LVB9-F1
#
_cell.length_a   1.000
_cell.length_b   1.000
_cell.length_c   1.000
_cell.angle_alpha   90.00
_cell.angle_beta   90.00
_cell.angle_gamma   90.00
#
_symmetry.space_group_name_H-M   'P 1'
#
loop_
_entity.id
_entity.type
_entity.pdbx_description
1 polymer ?
#
loop_
_entity_poly.entity_id
_entity_poly.type
_entity_poly.pdbx_seq_one_letter_code
_entity_poly.pdbx_strand_id
1 'polypeptide(L)'
;MTQEERRDKLLALLRAAAGPLTGSHLSGVLGVTRQIIVGDVAVLRARGEQIVATPQGYLLYKPQVKAVHRSTVAVRHRTDK
;
A
#
# COMPACT_ATOMS: atom_id res chain seq x y z
N MET A 1 -23.33 3.15 -8.75
CA MET A 1 -22.19 3.32 -7.83
C MET A 1 -21.81 4.78 -7.81
N THR A 2 -21.83 5.41 -6.65
CA THR A 2 -21.38 6.80 -6.48
C THR A 2 -19.85 6.88 -6.53
N GLN A 3 -19.29 8.09 -6.66
CA GLN A 3 -17.83 8.25 -6.69
C GLN A 3 -17.18 7.85 -5.36
N GLU A 4 -17.85 8.08 -4.23
CA GLU A 4 -17.33 7.73 -2.91
C GLU A 4 -17.37 6.22 -2.66
N GLU A 5 -18.48 5.55 -2.98
CA GLU A 5 -18.56 4.08 -2.91
C GLU A 5 -17.47 3.40 -3.73
N ARG A 6 -17.15 3.96 -4.89
CA ARG A 6 -16.06 3.45 -5.75
C ARG A 6 -14.71 3.56 -5.09
N ARG A 7 -14.42 4.71 -4.49
CA ARG A 7 -13.16 4.99 -3.80
C ARG A 7 -13.01 4.09 -2.57
N ASP A 8 -14.10 3.88 -1.83
CA ASP A 8 -14.12 2.98 -0.68
C ASP A 8 -13.88 1.53 -1.09
N LYS A 9 -14.52 1.06 -2.18
CA LYS A 9 -14.24 -0.26 -2.75
C LYS A 9 -12.81 -0.39 -3.26
N LEU A 10 -12.28 0.62 -3.94
CA LEU A 10 -10.90 0.64 -4.41
C LEU A 10 -9.91 0.52 -3.24
N LEU A 11 -10.17 1.27 -2.16
CA LEU A 11 -9.37 1.20 -0.95
C LEU A 11 -9.49 -0.18 -0.27
N ALA A 12 -10.69 -0.75 -0.18
CA ALA A 12 -10.91 -2.08 0.38
C ALA A 12 -10.15 -3.17 -0.40
N LEU A 13 -10.18 -3.12 -1.73
CA LEU A 13 -9.42 -4.03 -2.60
C LEU A 13 -7.91 -3.90 -2.35
N LEU A 14 -7.38 -2.68 -2.31
CA LEU A 14 -5.97 -2.45 -2.02
C LEU A 14 -5.56 -2.85 -0.60
N ARG A 15 -6.49 -2.76 0.38
CA ARG A 15 -6.25 -3.19 1.77
C ARG A 15 -6.25 -4.70 1.92
N ALA A 16 -7.07 -5.41 1.16
CA ALA A 16 -7.21 -6.87 1.19
C ALA A 16 -6.14 -7.57 0.34
N ALA A 17 -5.61 -6.90 -0.69
CA ALA A 17 -4.56 -7.46 -1.53
C ALA A 17 -3.25 -7.63 -0.75
N ALA A 18 -2.63 -8.80 -0.90
CA ALA A 18 -1.29 -9.10 -0.38
C ALA A 18 -0.16 -8.52 -1.25
N GLY A 19 -0.48 -7.96 -2.42
CA GLY A 19 0.48 -7.46 -3.39
C GLY A 19 -0.11 -6.38 -4.32
N PRO A 20 0.69 -5.89 -5.30
CA PRO A 20 0.24 -4.84 -6.21
C PRO A 20 -0.89 -5.32 -7.12
N LEU A 21 -1.95 -4.50 -7.22
CA LEU A 21 -3.07 -4.71 -8.12
C LEU A 21 -2.93 -3.85 -9.37
N THR A 22 -3.01 -4.44 -10.55
CA THR A 22 -2.92 -3.69 -11.80
C THR A 22 -4.10 -2.74 -11.96
N GLY A 23 -3.88 -1.61 -12.66
CA GLY A 23 -4.95 -0.67 -12.98
C GLY A 23 -6.08 -1.32 -13.79
N SER A 24 -5.74 -2.27 -14.67
CA SER A 24 -6.72 -3.02 -15.47
C SER A 24 -7.59 -3.96 -14.62
N HIS A 25 -7.00 -4.60 -13.60
CA HIS A 25 -7.77 -5.42 -12.67
C HIS A 25 -8.74 -4.57 -11.84
N LEU A 26 -8.26 -3.45 -11.28
CA LEU A 26 -9.10 -2.53 -10.51
C LEU A 26 -10.22 -1.93 -11.37
N SER A 27 -9.90 -1.54 -12.61
CA SER A 27 -10.87 -0.97 -13.54
C SER A 27 -11.93 -1.98 -13.95
N GLY A 28 -11.55 -3.24 -14.18
CA GLY A 28 -12.48 -4.34 -14.47
C GLY A 28 -13.42 -4.65 -13.31
N VAL A 29 -12.89 -4.76 -12.08
CA VAL A 29 -13.70 -5.04 -10.87
C VAL A 29 -14.67 -3.90 -10.55
N LEU A 30 -14.25 -2.65 -10.76
CA LEU A 30 -15.07 -1.47 -10.48
C LEU A 30 -15.94 -1.04 -11.68
N GLY A 31 -15.81 -1.69 -12.84
CA GLY A 31 -16.56 -1.37 -14.06
C GLY A 31 -16.26 0.03 -14.62
N VAL A 32 -15.04 0.54 -14.44
CA VAL A 32 -14.63 1.87 -14.89
C VAL A 32 -13.41 1.80 -15.79
N THR A 33 -13.00 2.93 -16.36
CA THR A 33 -11.76 3.02 -17.15
C THR A 33 -10.56 3.21 -16.23
N ARG A 34 -9.36 2.88 -16.73
CA ARG A 34 -8.11 3.11 -16.02
C ARG A 34 -7.90 4.60 -15.68
N GLN A 35 -8.35 5.53 -16.52
CA GLN A 35 -8.28 6.98 -16.26
C GLN A 35 -9.03 7.38 -14.99
N ILE A 36 -10.21 6.79 -14.77
CA ILE A 36 -10.99 7.01 -13.54
C ILE A 36 -10.23 6.48 -12.32
N ILE A 37 -9.61 5.30 -12.42
CA ILE A 37 -8.79 4.74 -11.33
C ILE A 37 -7.63 5.68 -10.96
N VAL A 38 -6.95 6.25 -11.95
CA VAL A 38 -5.87 7.23 -11.73
C VAL A 38 -6.38 8.44 -10.97
N GLY A 39 -7.54 8.99 -11.36
CA GLY A 39 -8.17 10.12 -10.69
C GLY A 39 -8.59 9.79 -9.25
N ASP A 40 -9.22 8.64 -9.03
CA ASP A 40 -9.64 8.22 -7.68
C ASP A 40 -8.44 7.98 -6.76
N VAL A 41 -7.36 7.36 -7.26
CA VAL A 41 -6.11 7.20 -6.51
C VAL A 41 -5.49 8.55 -6.17
N ALA A 42 -5.51 9.53 -7.08
CA ALA A 42 -5.02 10.88 -6.79
C ALA A 42 -5.83 11.55 -5.67
N VAL A 43 -7.16 11.42 -5.69
CA VAL A 43 -8.03 11.94 -4.62
C VAL A 43 -7.76 11.24 -3.29
N LEU A 44 -7.64 9.91 -3.27
CA LEU A 44 -7.35 9.15 -2.05
C LEU A 44 -5.97 9.50 -1.47
N ARG A 45 -4.97 9.71 -2.33
CA ARG A 45 -3.64 10.20 -1.90
C ARG A 45 -3.72 11.59 -1.29
N ALA A 46 -4.50 12.50 -1.87
CA ALA A 46 -4.73 13.83 -1.30
C ALA A 46 -5.47 13.79 0.05
N ARG A 47 -6.30 12.77 0.28
CA ARG A 47 -6.96 12.49 1.56
C ARG A 47 -6.04 11.87 2.62
N GLY A 48 -4.80 11.51 2.26
CA GLY A 48 -3.81 10.95 3.18
C GLY A 48 -3.63 9.43 3.12
N GLU A 49 -4.31 8.73 2.20
CA GLU A 49 -4.10 7.29 2.00
C GLU A 49 -2.76 7.04 1.30
N GLN A 50 -1.95 6.13 1.84
CA GLN A 50 -0.60 5.86 1.36
C GLN A 50 -0.59 4.90 0.16
N ILE A 51 -1.27 5.26 -0.93
CA ILE A 51 -1.33 4.45 -2.15
C ILE A 51 -0.09 4.70 -3.01
N VAL A 52 0.65 3.63 -3.33
CA VAL A 52 1.86 3.67 -4.15
C VAL A 52 1.55 3.09 -5.52
N ALA A 53 1.85 3.85 -6.57
CA ALA A 53 1.83 3.38 -7.94
C ALA A 53 3.20 2.81 -8.30
N THR A 54 3.24 1.53 -8.65
CA THR A 54 4.42 0.82 -9.13
C THR A 54 4.19 0.37 -10.59
N PRO A 55 5.24 0.01 -11.35
CA PRO A 55 5.07 -0.56 -12.69
C PRO A 55 4.20 -1.82 -12.71
N GLN A 56 4.18 -2.58 -11.61
CA GLN A 56 3.38 -3.80 -11.45
C GLN A 56 1.93 -3.52 -11.04
N GLY A 57 1.59 -2.30 -10.62
CA GLY A 57 0.26 -1.92 -10.17
C GLY A 57 0.25 -0.98 -8.96
N TYR A 58 -0.93 -0.82 -8.37
CA TYR A 58 -1.18 -0.03 -7.18
C TYR A 58 -1.17 -0.91 -5.94
N LEU A 59 -0.56 -0.43 -4.86
CA LEU A 59 -0.59 -1.08 -3.56
C LEU A 59 -0.81 -0.04 -2.46
N LEU A 60 -1.44 -0.45 -1.36
CA LEU A 60 -1.50 0.39 -0.17
C LEU A 60 -0.23 0.12 0.66
N TYR A 61 0.60 1.15 0.81
CA TYR A 61 1.72 1.09 1.73
C TYR A 61 1.17 1.12 3.15
N LYS A 62 1.18 -0.04 3.80
CA LYS A 62 0.99 -0.13 5.24
C LYS A 62 2.39 -0.07 5.84
N PRO A 63 2.77 0.98 6.58
CA PRO A 63 3.99 0.90 7.37
C PRO A 63 3.79 -0.30 8.30
N GLN A 64 4.54 -1.38 8.04
CA GLN A 64 4.63 -2.43 9.03
C GLN A 64 5.15 -1.72 10.27
N VAL A 65 4.32 -1.67 11.33
CA VAL A 65 4.81 -1.45 12.68
C VAL A 65 5.64 -2.69 13.00
N LYS A 66 6.83 -2.79 12.37
CA LYS A 66 7.82 -3.76 12.78
C LYS A 66 8.16 -3.35 14.19
N ALA A 67 7.67 -4.13 15.15
CA ALA A 67 8.10 -4.04 16.53
C ALA A 67 9.63 -3.89 16.50
N VAL A 68 10.11 -2.75 16.98
CA VAL A 68 11.53 -2.39 16.95
C VAL A 68 12.27 -3.54 17.64
N HIS A 69 13.01 -4.34 16.88
CA HIS A 69 13.77 -5.43 17.45
C HIS A 69 14.99 -4.80 18.13
N ARG A 70 14.93 -4.67 19.45
CA ARG A 70 16.05 -4.18 20.26
C ARG A 70 16.83 -5.39 20.75
N SER A 71 18.04 -5.57 20.24
CA SER A 71 18.99 -6.57 20.73
C SER A 71 20.16 -5.87 21.43
N THR A 72 20.51 -6.32 22.62
CA THR A 72 21.71 -5.88 23.35
C THR A 72 22.81 -6.91 23.12
N VAL A 73 23.95 -6.47 22.59
CA VAL A 73 25.14 -7.33 22.42
C VAL A 73 26.10 -7.05 23.57
N ALA A 74 26.35 -8.05 24.41
CA ALA A 74 27.37 -7.99 25.45
C ALA A 74 28.70 -8.54 24.89
N VAL A 75 29.75 -7.72 24.92
CA VAL A 75 31.10 -8.11 24.49
C VAL A 75 32.00 -8.23 25.71
N ARG A 76 32.74 -9.34 25.81
CA ARG A 76 33.80 -9.54 26.80
C ARG A 76 35.14 -9.64 26.07
N HIS A 77 35.97 -8.61 26.20
CA HIS A 77 37.35 -8.68 25.73
C HIS A 77 38.18 -9.49 26.73
N ARG A 78 38.93 -10.49 26.24
CA ARG A 78 40.01 -11.11 27.01
C ARG A 78 41.31 -10.45 26.59
N THR A 79 42.10 -10.01 27.57
CA THR A 79 43.45 -9.51 27.34
C THR A 79 44.34 -10.69 26.97
N ASP A 80 44.90 -10.65 25.76
CA ASP A 80 45.95 -11.57 25.32
C ASP A 80 47.28 -11.08 25.90
N LYS A 81 48.14 -12.00 26.32
CA LYS A 81 49.28 -11.76 27.24
C LYS A 81 50.60 -11.87 26.50
#